data_AF-A0A820GWI6-F1
#
_entry.id   AF-A0A820GWI6-F1
#
_cell.length_a   1.000
_cell.length_b   1.000
_cell.length_c   1.000
_cell.angle_alpha   90.00
_cell.angle_beta   90.00
_cell.angle_gamma   90.00
#
_symmetry.space_group_name_H-M   'P 1'
#
loop_
_entity.id
_entity.type
_entity.pdbx_description
1 polymer ?
#
loop_
_entity_poly.entity_id
_entity_poly.type
_entity_poly.pdbx_seq_one_letter_code
_entity_poly.pdbx_strand_id
1 'polypeptide(L)'
;MKKKIFLCSQLKIENDHHEPVDLEHLCLTFVFSPPSNTYGYQSIELVPNGSHIDVTIDNVDQYVKLSLELIFRDGIRRQMDAFRDGFNQVFSIEHLRCFNPHELKLLLCGNQWPSWTLDELLNYIEPSHGFTRESPGFMKFLNVMMELDGVERNTVVQFIT
;
A
#
# COMPACT_ATOMS: atom_id res chain seq x y z
N MET A 1 9.08 -21.46 18.64
CA MET A 1 7.87 -22.30 18.62
C MET A 1 6.83 -21.84 19.66
N LYS A 2 7.12 -21.82 20.98
CA LYS A 2 6.16 -21.43 22.03
C LYS A 2 5.52 -20.03 21.89
N LYS A 3 6.29 -19.00 21.51
CA LYS A 3 5.79 -17.63 21.30
C LYS A 3 4.84 -17.49 20.09
N LYS A 4 5.01 -18.34 19.08
CA LYS A 4 4.21 -18.33 17.85
C LYS A 4 2.84 -18.97 18.09
N ILE A 5 2.82 -20.14 18.71
CA ILE A 5 1.58 -20.79 19.19
C ILE A 5 0.82 -19.84 20.12
N PHE A 6 1.52 -19.16 21.03
CA PHE A 6 0.91 -18.17 21.91
C PHE A 6 0.28 -16.98 21.16
N LEU A 7 0.92 -16.44 20.12
CA LEU A 7 0.34 -15.34 19.33
C LEU A 7 -0.87 -15.80 18.50
N CYS A 8 -0.79 -16.99 17.89
CA CYS A 8 -1.91 -17.58 17.16
C CYS A 8 -3.08 -17.86 18.09
N SER A 9 -2.85 -18.37 19.31
CA SER A 9 -3.91 -18.59 20.31
C SER A 9 -4.55 -17.29 20.84
N GLN A 10 -4.00 -16.11 20.51
CA GLN A 10 -4.61 -14.81 20.81
C GLN A 10 -5.44 -14.26 19.64
N LEU A 11 -5.56 -14.99 18.51
CA LEU A 11 -6.47 -14.63 17.42
C LEU A 11 -7.91 -14.72 17.94
N LYS A 12 -8.46 -13.57 18.33
CA LYS A 12 -9.87 -13.40 18.62
C LYS A 12 -10.58 -13.08 17.32
N ILE A 13 -11.21 -14.08 16.73
CA ILE A 13 -12.19 -13.85 15.67
C ILE A 13 -13.51 -13.62 16.40
N GLU A 14 -14.14 -12.47 16.16
CA GLU A 14 -15.43 -12.14 16.77
C GLU A 14 -16.49 -12.04 15.66
N ASN A 15 -17.71 -12.47 15.94
CA ASN A 15 -18.85 -12.23 15.06
C ASN A 15 -19.38 -10.79 15.23
N ASP A 16 -20.40 -10.41 14.45
CA ASP A 16 -21.05 -9.09 14.55
C ASP A 16 -21.64 -8.79 15.96
N HIS A 17 -21.80 -9.82 16.79
CA HIS A 17 -22.28 -9.74 18.17
C HIS A 17 -21.16 -9.72 19.22
N HIS A 18 -19.89 -9.61 18.79
CA HIS A 18 -18.69 -9.63 19.65
C HIS A 18 -18.50 -10.94 20.43
N GLU A 19 -19.03 -12.04 19.91
CA GLU A 19 -18.82 -13.38 20.48
C GLU A 19 -17.59 -14.02 19.86
N PRO A 20 -16.74 -14.69 20.65
CA PRO A 20 -15.56 -15.38 20.13
C PRO A 20 -15.97 -16.55 19.23
N VAL A 21 -15.34 -16.63 18.06
CA VAL A 21 -15.52 -17.68 17.07
C VAL A 21 -14.20 -18.43 16.92
N ASP A 22 -14.24 -19.75 17.07
CA ASP A 22 -13.07 -20.58 16.81
C ASP A 22 -12.74 -20.59 15.31
N LEU A 23 -11.45 -20.62 14.99
CA LEU A 23 -10.97 -20.65 13.61
C LEU A 23 -11.58 -21.80 12.80
N GLU A 24 -11.77 -22.95 13.43
CA GLU A 24 -12.34 -24.16 12.81
C GLU A 24 -13.80 -23.94 12.36
N HIS A 25 -14.55 -23.05 13.03
CA HIS A 25 -15.91 -22.71 12.64
C HIS A 25 -15.98 -21.86 11.35
N LEU A 26 -14.85 -21.35 10.85
CA LEU A 26 -14.79 -20.66 9.57
C LEU A 26 -14.82 -21.63 8.37
N CYS A 27 -14.67 -22.95 8.60
CA CYS A 27 -14.66 -23.98 7.56
C CYS A 27 -13.67 -23.67 6.41
N LEU A 28 -12.52 -23.10 6.76
CA LEU A 28 -11.47 -22.80 5.80
C LEU A 28 -10.69 -24.07 5.48
N THR A 29 -10.32 -24.22 4.22
CA THR A 29 -9.39 -25.26 3.76
C THR A 29 -8.17 -24.61 3.12
N PHE A 30 -7.16 -25.38 2.71
CA PHE A 30 -5.98 -24.87 1.99
C PHE A 30 -6.29 -24.50 0.53
N VAL A 31 -7.36 -23.74 0.34
CA VAL A 31 -7.88 -23.27 -0.94
C VAL A 31 -8.05 -21.76 -0.84
N PHE A 32 -7.42 -21.04 -1.76
CA PHE A 32 -7.56 -19.59 -1.88
C PHE A 32 -8.59 -19.24 -2.95
N SER A 33 -9.59 -18.45 -2.57
CA SER A 33 -10.64 -17.96 -3.46
C SER A 33 -10.43 -16.47 -3.71
N PRO A 34 -10.03 -16.05 -4.93
CA PRO A 34 -9.80 -14.65 -5.24
C PRO A 34 -11.10 -13.82 -5.12
N PRO A 35 -11.03 -12.56 -4.67
CA PRO A 35 -12.22 -11.72 -4.46
C PRO A 35 -12.91 -11.23 -5.75
N SER A 36 -12.35 -11.54 -6.93
CA SER A 36 -12.87 -11.05 -8.22
C SER A 36 -13.72 -12.13 -8.91
N ASN A 37 -15.01 -11.88 -9.05
CA ASN A 37 -15.90 -12.70 -9.88
C ASN A 37 -15.76 -12.40 -11.39
N THR A 38 -14.97 -11.39 -11.75
CA THR A 38 -14.91 -10.81 -13.10
C THR A 38 -14.25 -11.72 -14.13
N TYR A 39 -13.41 -12.66 -13.70
CA TYR A 39 -12.67 -13.57 -14.58
C TYR A 39 -13.01 -15.05 -14.35
N GLY A 40 -14.07 -15.35 -13.57
CA GLY A 40 -14.49 -16.73 -13.30
C GLY A 40 -13.42 -17.57 -12.61
N TYR A 41 -12.61 -16.96 -11.74
CA TYR A 41 -11.48 -17.64 -11.10
C TYR A 41 -11.93 -18.92 -10.41
N GLN A 42 -11.32 -20.04 -10.82
CA GLN A 42 -11.36 -21.27 -10.07
C GLN A 42 -10.58 -21.06 -8.77
N SER A 43 -11.09 -21.62 -7.69
CA SER A 43 -10.39 -21.66 -6.43
C SER A 43 -9.02 -22.35 -6.62
N ILE A 44 -7.99 -21.80 -5.97
CA ILE A 44 -6.61 -22.27 -6.14
C ILE A 44 -6.24 -23.07 -4.91
N GLU A 45 -5.91 -24.34 -5.08
CA GLU A 45 -5.34 -25.12 -3.97
C GLU A 45 -3.92 -24.60 -3.66
N LEU A 46 -3.70 -24.20 -2.40
CA LEU A 46 -2.40 -23.69 -1.93
C LEU A 46 -1.38 -24.82 -1.74
N VAL A 47 -1.86 -26.04 -1.55
CA VAL A 47 -1.10 -27.29 -1.49
C VAL A 47 -1.87 -28.38 -2.24
N PRO A 48 -1.22 -29.47 -2.69
CA PRO A 48 -1.93 -30.58 -3.33
C PRO A 48 -3.03 -31.15 -2.42
N ASN A 49 -4.24 -31.31 -2.96
CA ASN A 49 -5.45 -31.72 -2.23
C ASN A 49 -5.83 -30.76 -1.10
N GLY A 50 -5.51 -29.48 -1.25
CA GLY A 50 -5.75 -28.45 -0.23
C GLY A 50 -7.22 -28.32 0.16
N SER A 51 -8.14 -28.66 -0.74
CA SER A 51 -9.59 -28.73 -0.49
C SER A 51 -10.01 -29.72 0.60
N HIS A 52 -9.15 -30.68 0.94
CA HIS A 52 -9.41 -31.71 1.97
C HIS A 52 -8.59 -31.48 3.25
N ILE A 53 -7.92 -30.35 3.37
CA ILE A 53 -7.06 -30.00 4.51
C ILE A 53 -7.67 -28.78 5.19
N ASP A 54 -8.26 -29.00 6.36
CA ASP A 54 -8.84 -27.93 7.17
C ASP A 54 -7.75 -27.01 7.73
N VAL A 55 -8.07 -25.73 7.80
CA VAL A 55 -7.23 -24.74 8.47
C VAL A 55 -7.54 -24.76 9.96
N THR A 56 -6.53 -25.10 10.75
CA THR A 56 -6.59 -25.18 12.21
C THR A 56 -5.58 -24.22 12.83
N ILE A 57 -5.64 -24.05 14.16
CA ILE A 57 -4.70 -23.19 14.88
C ILE A 57 -3.23 -23.60 14.69
N ASP A 58 -2.99 -24.89 14.42
CA ASP A 58 -1.65 -25.45 14.26
C ASP A 58 -1.06 -25.21 12.87
N ASN A 59 -1.89 -24.97 11.85
CA ASN A 59 -1.47 -24.83 10.46
C ASN A 59 -1.83 -23.47 9.80
N VAL A 60 -2.59 -22.61 10.50
CA VAL A 60 -3.05 -21.30 10.00
C VAL A 60 -1.91 -20.41 9.51
N ASP A 61 -0.74 -20.50 10.14
CA ASP A 61 0.42 -19.71 9.71
C ASP A 61 0.93 -20.13 8.33
N GLN A 62 0.85 -21.42 8.01
CA GLN A 62 1.22 -21.93 6.70
C GLN A 62 0.18 -21.50 5.67
N TYR A 63 -1.11 -21.60 6.01
CA TYR A 63 -2.19 -21.09 5.15
C TYR A 63 -2.00 -19.61 4.82
N VAL A 64 -1.75 -18.77 5.82
CA VAL A 64 -1.50 -17.32 5.64
C VAL A 64 -0.26 -17.08 4.79
N LYS A 65 0.85 -17.78 5.09
CA LYS A 65 2.09 -17.64 4.32
C LYS A 65 1.87 -17.96 2.83
N LEU A 66 1.25 -19.10 2.53
CA LEU A 66 0.99 -19.53 1.15
C LEU A 66 0.01 -18.59 0.44
N SER A 67 -1.00 -18.10 1.15
CA SER A 67 -1.92 -17.08 0.63
C SER A 67 -1.18 -15.80 0.25
N LEU A 68 -0.27 -15.31 1.11
CA LEU A 68 0.53 -14.12 0.83
C LEU A 68 1.50 -14.34 -0.35
N GLU A 69 2.15 -15.50 -0.44
CA GLU A 69 3.02 -15.84 -1.57
C GLU A 69 2.22 -15.88 -2.89
N LEU A 70 1.03 -16.46 -2.87
CA LEU A 70 0.14 -16.47 -4.03
C LEU A 70 -0.28 -15.04 -4.42
N ILE A 71 -0.72 -14.21 -3.46
CA ILE A 71 -1.22 -12.86 -3.75
C ILE A 71 -0.10 -11.93 -4.26
N PHE A 72 1.04 -11.92 -3.58
CA PHE A 72 2.07 -10.89 -3.78
C PHE A 72 3.26 -11.33 -4.65
N ARG A 73 3.38 -12.63 -4.95
CA ARG A 73 4.51 -13.13 -5.75
C ARG A 73 4.04 -13.91 -6.97
N ASP A 74 3.33 -15.02 -6.77
CA ASP A 74 3.05 -15.95 -7.87
C ASP A 74 1.86 -15.47 -8.74
N GLY A 75 0.80 -14.96 -8.12
CA GLY A 75 -0.41 -14.47 -8.79
C GLY A 75 -0.21 -13.21 -9.63
N ILE A 76 0.85 -12.45 -9.35
CA ILE A 76 1.23 -11.26 -10.13
C ILE A 76 2.54 -11.44 -10.91
N ARG A 77 3.08 -12.66 -10.97
CA ARG A 77 4.43 -12.91 -11.50
C ARG A 77 4.58 -12.44 -12.94
N ARG A 78 3.60 -12.73 -13.79
CA ARG A 78 3.63 -12.37 -15.21
C ARG A 78 3.64 -10.85 -15.42
N GLN A 79 2.83 -10.13 -14.64
CA GLN A 79 2.75 -8.67 -14.66
C GLN A 79 4.06 -8.06 -14.13
N MET A 80 4.63 -8.65 -13.08
CA MET A 80 5.89 -8.20 -12.50
C MET A 80 7.10 -8.44 -13.42
N ASP A 81 7.16 -9.59 -14.09
CA ASP A 81 8.19 -9.86 -15.08
C ASP A 81 8.09 -8.89 -16.27
N ALA A 82 6.89 -8.66 -16.80
CA ALA A 82 6.68 -7.67 -17.86
C ALA A 82 7.02 -6.23 -17.43
N PHE A 83 6.65 -5.84 -16.19
CA PHE A 83 7.02 -4.55 -15.61
C PHE A 83 8.55 -4.41 -15.52
N ARG A 84 9.24 -5.44 -14.99
CA ARG A 84 10.70 -5.45 -14.90
C ARG A 84 11.36 -5.31 -16.28
N ASP A 85 10.88 -6.06 -17.25
CA ASP A 85 11.44 -6.06 -18.61
C ASP A 85 11.23 -4.71 -19.29
N GLY A 86 10.07 -4.07 -19.12
CA GLY A 86 9.80 -2.71 -19.60
C GLY A 86 10.67 -1.66 -18.89
N PHE A 87 10.78 -1.74 -17.57
CA PHE A 87 11.58 -0.81 -16.77
C PHE A 87 13.06 -0.87 -17.16
N ASN A 88 13.61 -2.08 -17.31
CA ASN A 88 15.00 -2.33 -17.71
C ASN A 88 15.37 -1.81 -19.11
N GLN A 89 14.39 -1.50 -19.98
CA GLN A 89 14.67 -0.87 -21.29
C GLN A 89 15.11 0.59 -21.16
N VAL A 90 14.70 1.28 -20.10
CA VAL A 90 15.04 2.68 -19.83
C VAL A 90 16.12 2.77 -18.76
N PHE A 91 15.99 1.98 -17.69
CA PHE A 91 16.87 2.03 -16.54
C PHE A 91 16.94 0.66 -15.84
N SER A 92 18.16 0.16 -15.58
CA SER A 92 18.32 -1.13 -14.91
C SER A 92 17.79 -1.08 -13.47
N ILE A 93 16.81 -1.94 -13.19
CA ILE A 93 16.19 -2.08 -11.86
C ILE A 93 17.20 -2.46 -10.78
N GLU A 94 18.34 -3.06 -11.16
CA GLU A 94 19.38 -3.47 -10.21
C GLU A 94 20.04 -2.28 -9.50
N HIS A 95 20.06 -1.11 -10.14
CA HIS A 95 20.58 0.11 -9.51
C HIS A 95 19.69 0.59 -8.36
N LEU A 96 18.43 0.16 -8.29
CA LEU A 96 17.51 0.54 -7.21
C LEU A 96 17.73 -0.29 -5.94
N ARG A 97 18.60 -1.32 -5.97
CA ARG A 97 18.85 -2.21 -4.84
C ARG A 97 19.51 -1.53 -3.64
N CYS A 98 20.10 -0.36 -3.82
CA CYS A 98 20.67 0.42 -2.72
C CYS A 98 19.61 1.15 -1.89
N PHE A 99 18.38 1.28 -2.39
CA PHE A 99 17.28 1.94 -1.69
C PHE A 99 16.43 0.93 -0.92
N ASN A 100 16.00 1.31 0.27
CA ASN A 100 14.93 0.60 0.96
C ASN A 100 13.55 0.96 0.34
N PRO A 101 12.46 0.22 0.65
CA PRO A 101 11.15 0.48 0.06
C PRO A 101 10.61 1.90 0.26
N HIS A 102 10.94 2.56 1.39
CA HIS A 102 10.51 3.93 1.67
C HIS A 102 11.26 4.94 0.80
N GLU A 103 12.59 4.81 0.70
CA GLU A 103 13.42 5.64 -0.16
C GLU A 103 13.05 5.47 -1.64
N LEU A 104 12.78 4.24 -2.06
CA LEU A 104 12.35 3.96 -3.43
C LEU A 104 11.01 4.64 -3.75
N LYS A 105 10.06 4.61 -2.81
CA LYS A 105 8.80 5.34 -2.94
C LYS A 105 9.03 6.84 -3.05
N LEU A 106 9.90 7.40 -2.21
CA LEU A 106 10.24 8.84 -2.25
C LEU A 106 10.88 9.21 -3.59
N LEU A 107 11.80 8.39 -4.11
CA LEU A 107 12.47 8.61 -5.38
C LEU A 107 11.50 8.60 -6.57
N LEU A 108 10.58 7.63 -6.60
CA LEU A 108 9.67 7.44 -7.74
C LEU A 108 8.42 8.31 -7.66
N CYS A 109 7.87 8.52 -6.47
CA CYS A 109 6.59 9.18 -6.26
C CYS A 109 6.70 10.56 -5.59
N GLY A 110 7.91 11.03 -5.29
CA GLY A 110 8.13 12.29 -4.59
C GLY A 110 7.67 12.28 -3.13
N ASN A 111 7.83 13.44 -2.47
CA ASN A 111 7.40 13.61 -1.09
C ASN A 111 5.87 13.74 -1.02
N GLN A 112 5.23 12.84 -0.28
CA GLN A 112 3.78 12.81 -0.10
C GLN A 112 3.30 13.71 1.06
N TRP A 113 4.21 14.37 1.77
CA TRP A 113 3.91 15.36 2.80
C TRP A 113 4.70 16.63 2.53
N PRO A 114 4.30 17.42 1.53
CA PRO A 114 5.00 18.66 1.23
C PRO A 114 4.88 19.61 2.42
N SER A 115 6.02 20.21 2.77
CA SER A 115 6.12 21.27 3.75
C SER A 115 6.89 22.41 3.14
N TRP A 116 6.48 23.62 3.47
CA TRP A 116 7.13 24.83 3.03
C TRP A 116 7.16 25.86 4.15
N THR A 117 8.15 26.73 4.04
CA THR A 117 8.30 27.97 4.78
C THR A 117 7.80 29.14 3.94
N LEU A 118 7.56 30.28 4.59
CA LEU A 118 7.15 31.48 3.88
C LEU A 118 8.23 31.91 2.86
N ASP A 119 9.50 31.77 3.21
CA ASP A 119 10.62 32.10 2.31
C ASP A 119 10.64 31.19 1.07
N GLU A 120 10.36 29.90 1.22
CA GLU A 120 10.24 28.97 0.08
C GLU A 120 9.07 29.35 -0.82
N LEU A 121 7.91 29.68 -0.25
CA LEU A 121 6.76 30.13 -1.04
C LEU A 121 7.05 31.42 -1.81
N LEU A 122 7.70 32.40 -1.17
CA LEU A 122 8.12 33.66 -1.81
C LEU A 122 9.15 33.45 -2.93
N ASN A 123 10.01 32.44 -2.79
CA ASN A 123 11.04 32.15 -3.78
C ASN A 123 10.52 31.34 -4.96
N TYR A 124 9.56 30.44 -4.73
CA TYR A 124 9.08 29.49 -5.74
C TYR A 124 7.74 29.84 -6.38
N ILE A 125 6.99 30.81 -5.85
CA ILE A 125 5.75 31.29 -6.47
C ILE A 125 5.99 32.66 -7.09
N GLU A 126 5.89 32.73 -8.42
CA GLU A 126 6.02 33.98 -9.16
C GLU A 126 4.62 34.55 -9.47
N PRO A 127 4.28 35.75 -8.93
CA PRO A 127 3.01 36.39 -9.27
C PRO A 127 3.00 36.82 -10.73
N SER A 128 1.85 36.66 -11.38
CA SER A 128 1.67 36.97 -12.81
C SER A 128 0.38 37.75 -13.05
N HIS A 129 0.14 38.17 -14.30
CA HIS A 129 -1.09 38.87 -14.71
C HIS A 129 -1.40 40.15 -13.93
N GLY A 130 -0.37 40.95 -13.62
CA GLY A 130 -0.52 42.24 -12.93
C GLY A 130 -0.44 42.16 -11.41
N PHE A 131 -0.31 40.96 -10.83
CA PHE A 131 0.10 40.80 -9.44
C PHE A 131 1.62 40.97 -9.30
N THR A 132 2.04 41.49 -8.16
CA THR A 132 3.44 41.62 -7.72
C THR A 132 3.61 40.95 -6.35
N ARG A 133 4.85 40.83 -5.86
CA ARG A 133 5.14 40.23 -4.55
C ARG A 133 4.56 41.04 -3.38
N GLU A 134 4.33 42.34 -3.59
CA GLU A 134 3.74 43.26 -2.62
C GLU A 134 2.21 43.31 -2.74
N SER A 135 1.63 42.65 -3.73
CA SER A 135 0.19 42.70 -3.96
C SER A 135 -0.57 42.10 -2.77
N PRO A 136 -1.59 42.79 -2.22
CA PRO A 136 -2.32 42.29 -1.06
C PRO A 136 -2.95 40.91 -1.29
N GLY A 137 -3.40 40.62 -2.51
CA GLY A 137 -3.94 39.31 -2.88
C GLY A 137 -2.89 38.19 -2.82
N PHE A 138 -1.68 38.47 -3.29
CA PHE A 138 -0.57 37.52 -3.25
C PHE A 138 -0.16 37.21 -1.80
N MET A 139 0.01 38.24 -0.97
CA MET A 139 0.34 38.06 0.45
C MET A 139 -0.75 37.30 1.21
N LYS A 140 -2.03 37.56 0.93
CA LYS A 140 -3.14 36.79 1.51
C LYS A 140 -3.09 35.32 1.10
N PHE A 141 -2.81 35.04 -0.17
CA PHE A 141 -2.66 33.66 -0.64
C PHE A 141 -1.53 32.94 0.10
N LEU A 142 -0.36 33.56 0.24
CA LEU A 142 0.76 32.97 0.99
C LEU A 142 0.43 32.70 2.46
N ASN A 143 -0.29 33.63 3.12
CA ASN A 143 -0.73 33.42 4.50
C ASN A 143 -1.63 32.19 4.63
N VAL A 144 -2.61 32.02 3.72
CA VAL A 144 -3.46 30.81 3.70
C VAL A 144 -2.61 29.57 3.47
N MET A 145 -1.69 29.59 2.51
CA MET A 145 -0.79 28.45 2.25
C MET A 145 0.06 28.07 3.46
N MET A 146 0.41 29.01 4.33
CA MET A 146 1.14 28.75 5.58
C MET A 146 0.27 28.10 6.65
N GLU A 147 -1.02 28.39 6.67
CA GLU A 147 -1.99 27.85 7.64
C GLU A 147 -2.45 26.42 7.32
N LEU A 148 -2.29 25.96 6.07
CA LEU A 148 -2.71 24.63 5.64
C LEU A 148 -1.98 23.51 6.42
N ASP A 149 -2.73 22.45 6.75
CA ASP A 149 -2.17 21.22 7.29
C ASP A 149 -1.52 20.34 6.20
N GLY A 150 -0.82 19.27 6.60
CA GLY A 150 -0.09 18.42 5.65
C GLY A 150 -0.95 17.77 4.57
N VAL A 151 -2.23 17.49 4.85
CA VAL A 151 -3.16 16.88 3.89
C VAL A 151 -3.65 17.92 2.90
N GLU A 152 -4.02 19.11 3.40
CA GLU A 152 -4.43 20.24 2.57
C GLU A 152 -3.30 20.70 1.65
N ARG A 153 -2.06 20.75 2.16
CA ARG A 153 -0.87 21.08 1.36
C ARG A 153 -0.67 20.12 0.19
N ASN A 154 -0.78 18.81 0.42
CA ASN A 154 -0.70 17.81 -0.64
C ASN A 154 -1.83 18.01 -1.66
N THR A 155 -3.05 18.24 -1.18
CA THR A 155 -4.22 18.47 -2.03
C THR A 155 -4.04 19.68 -2.95
N VAL A 156 -3.49 20.79 -2.44
CA VAL A 156 -3.21 21.98 -3.25
C VAL A 156 -2.15 21.70 -4.31
N VAL A 157 -1.07 21.00 -3.95
CA VAL A 157 -0.03 20.63 -4.94
C VAL A 157 -0.64 19.77 -6.05
N GLN A 158 -1.39 18.73 -5.71
CA GLN A 158 -2.08 17.86 -6.67
C GLN A 158 -3.11 18.59 -7.54
N PHE A 159 -3.75 19.65 -7.02
CA PHE A 159 -4.70 20.45 -7.78
C PHE A 159 -4.01 21.33 -8.83
N ILE A 160 -2.81 21.82 -8.52
CA ILE A 160 -2.08 22.76 -9.37
C ILE A 160 -1.22 22.03 -10.44
N THR A 161 -0.71 20.83 -10.14
CA THR A 161 0.18 20.05 -11.04
C THR A 161 -0.53 18.91 -11.75
#